data_AF-A0A932KLY1-F1
#
_entry.id   AF-A0A932KLY1-F1
#
_cell.length_a   1.000
_cell.length_b   1.000
_cell.length_c   1.000
_cell.angle_alpha   90.00
_cell.angle_beta   90.00
_cell.angle_gamma   90.00
#
_symmetry.space_group_name_H-M   'P 1'
#
loop_
_entity.id
_entity.type
_entity.pdbx_description
1 polymer ?
#
loop_
_entity_poly.entity_id
_entity_poly.type
_entity_poly.pdbx_seq_one_letter_code
_entity_poly.pdbx_strand_id
1 'polypeptide(L)'
;MNTVLIGVFVYIFAQLLVGILVSRGIKNEADYLLAGRNFGYGLATLSIFATWFGAETVVGSAGKVYIAYLSAPLLAWAFKRNIESLDEVEETS
;
A
#
# COMPACT_ATOMS: atom_id res chain seq x y z
N MET A 1 14.47 -1.49 18.12
CA MET A 1 13.25 -2.31 18.21
C MET A 1 12.04 -1.39 18.09
N ASN A 2 11.09 -1.73 17.20
CA ASN A 2 9.88 -0.95 16.85
C ASN A 2 10.03 0.44 16.20
N THR A 3 11.11 0.68 15.45
CA THR A 3 11.28 1.91 14.65
C THR A 3 10.12 2.13 13.66
N VAL A 4 9.60 1.05 13.06
CA VAL A 4 8.46 1.12 12.13
C VAL A 4 7.18 1.54 12.86
N LEU A 5 6.91 0.96 14.03
CA LEU A 5 5.69 1.27 14.81
C LEU A 5 5.71 2.72 15.29
N ILE A 6 6.86 3.20 15.77
CA ILE A 6 7.06 4.61 16.15
C ILE A 6 6.84 5.52 14.94
N GLY A 7 7.37 5.15 13.76
CA GLY A 7 7.14 5.90 12.52
C GLY A 7 5.67 6.00 12.14
N VAL A 8 4.90 4.91 12.27
CA VAL A 8 3.45 4.90 12.01
C VAL A 8 2.71 5.80 13.00
N PHE A 9 3.01 5.72 14.29
CA PHE A 9 2.39 6.58 15.29
C PHE A 9 2.68 8.06 15.02
N VAL A 10 3.94 8.41 14.72
CA VAL A 10 4.34 9.79 14.39
C VAL A 10 3.58 10.29 13.16
N TYR A 11 3.45 9.47 12.12
CA TYR A 11 2.69 9.82 10.91
C TYR A 11 1.22 10.12 11.22
N ILE A 12 0.56 9.26 11.99
CA ILE A 12 -0.85 9.43 12.37
C ILE A 12 -1.04 10.71 13.20
N PHE A 13 -0.17 10.94 14.19
CA PHE A 13 -0.23 12.16 15.02
C PHE A 13 0.01 13.43 14.21
N ALA A 14 0.96 13.41 13.27
CA ALA A 14 1.22 14.53 12.38
C ALA A 14 -0.01 14.85 11.51
N GLN A 15 -0.67 13.83 10.95
CA GLN A 15 -1.88 14.01 10.13
C GLN A 15 -3.03 14.61 10.94
N LEU A 16 -3.22 14.16 12.19
CA LEU A 16 -4.23 14.70 13.10
C LEU A 16 -3.94 16.16 13.46
N LEU A 17 -2.68 16.51 13.73
CA LEU A 17 -2.28 17.89 14.02
C LEU A 17 -2.59 18.81 12.84
N VAL A 18 -2.26 18.39 11.61
CA VAL A 18 -2.60 19.14 10.40
C VAL A 18 -4.11 19.32 10.26
N GLY A 19 -4.90 18.26 10.47
CA GLY A 19 -6.36 18.32 10.44
C GLY A 19 -6.95 19.30 11.46
N ILE A 20 -6.46 19.29 12.70
CA ILE A 20 -6.91 20.19 13.76
C ILE A 20 -6.51 21.65 13.46
N LEU A 21 -5.29 21.88 12.97
CA LEU A 21 -4.82 23.22 12.61
C LEU A 21 -5.62 23.82 11.46
N VAL A 22 -5.92 23.03 10.43
CA VAL A 22 -6.74 23.45 9.29
C VAL A 22 -8.19 23.66 9.72
N SER A 23 -8.75 22.77 10.55
CA SER A 23 -10.12 22.88 11.08
C SER A 23 -10.33 24.13 11.93
N ARG A 24 -9.31 24.60 12.66
CA ARG A 24 -9.37 25.86 13.43
C ARG A 24 -9.54 27.11 12.55
N GLY A 25 -9.28 27.03 11.26
CA GLY A 25 -9.48 28.11 10.29
C GLY A 25 -10.91 28.20 9.73
N ILE A 26 -11.74 27.17 9.93
CA ILE A 26 -13.03 27.05 9.24
C ILE A 26 -14.16 27.56 10.14
N LYS A 27 -14.73 28.73 9.80
CA LYS A 27 -15.78 29.39 10.61
C LYS A 27 -17.18 29.31 10.01
N ASN A 28 -17.32 28.85 8.76
CA ASN A 28 -18.59 28.81 8.05
C ASN A 28 -18.68 27.54 7.18
N GLU A 29 -19.88 26.99 7.00
CA GLU A 29 -20.14 25.78 6.20
C GLU A 29 -19.72 25.99 4.74
N ALA A 30 -19.89 27.21 4.23
CA ALA A 30 -19.41 27.61 2.91
C ALA A 30 -17.88 27.55 2.78
N ASP A 31 -17.12 27.86 3.84
CA ASP A 31 -15.65 27.77 3.82
C ASP A 31 -15.18 26.32 3.93
N TYR A 32 -15.95 25.45 4.59
CA TYR A 32 -15.69 24.01 4.63
C TYR A 32 -15.96 23.34 3.28
N LEU A 33 -17.01 23.75 2.56
CA LEU A 33 -17.43 23.18 1.29
C LEU A 33 -16.71 23.79 0.07
N LEU A 34 -16.37 25.09 0.10
CA LEU A 34 -15.75 25.80 -1.02
C LEU A 34 -14.28 26.18 -0.79
N ALA A 35 -13.72 25.93 0.40
CA ALA A 35 -12.35 26.34 0.78
C ALA A 35 -12.01 27.76 0.29
N GLY A 36 -12.91 28.71 0.57
CA GLY A 36 -12.73 30.11 0.20
C GLY A 36 -12.57 30.42 -1.30
N ARG A 37 -13.04 29.55 -2.22
CA ARG A 37 -12.96 29.74 -3.68
C ARG A 37 -11.51 29.71 -4.23
N ASN A 38 -10.57 29.12 -3.51
CA ASN A 38 -9.15 29.17 -3.90
C ASN A 38 -8.38 27.85 -3.74
N PHE A 39 -9.06 26.71 -3.61
CA PHE A 39 -8.47 25.42 -3.92
C PHE A 39 -8.27 25.37 -5.44
N GLY A 40 -7.24 26.07 -5.94
CA GLY A 40 -6.98 26.21 -7.35
C GLY A 40 -6.95 24.84 -8.01
N TYR A 41 -7.48 24.74 -9.24
CA TYR A 41 -7.60 23.47 -9.96
C TYR A 41 -6.32 22.62 -9.93
N GLY A 42 -5.14 23.24 -9.92
CA GLY A 42 -3.86 22.55 -9.74
C GLY A 42 -3.72 21.75 -8.44
N LEU A 43 -4.16 22.28 -7.29
CA LEU A 43 -4.12 21.55 -6.00
C LEU A 43 -5.09 20.37 -6.00
N ALA A 44 -6.28 20.54 -6.58
CA ALA A 44 -7.26 19.46 -6.71
C ALA A 44 -6.73 18.34 -7.60
N THR A 45 -6.21 18.69 -8.79
CA THR A 45 -5.61 17.73 -9.72
C THR A 45 -4.40 17.03 -9.09
N LEU A 46 -3.51 17.75 -8.40
CA LEU A 46 -2.38 17.15 -7.67
C LEU A 46 -2.83 16.20 -6.56
N SER A 47 -3.88 16.55 -5.79
CA SER A 47 -4.42 15.67 -4.75
C SER A 47 -5.02 14.38 -5.33
N ILE A 48 -5.70 14.49 -6.47
CA ILE A 48 -6.25 13.33 -7.19
C ILE A 48 -5.10 12.46 -7.71
N PHE A 49 -4.09 13.06 -8.35
CA PHE A 49 -2.89 12.34 -8.80
C PHE A 49 -2.16 11.67 -7.64
N ALA A 50 -1.95 12.36 -6.53
CA ALA A 50 -1.29 11.81 -5.35
C ALA A 50 -2.06 10.59 -4.80
N THR A 51 -3.38 10.66 -4.74
CA THR A 51 -4.23 9.54 -4.30
C THR A 51 -4.19 8.38 -5.30
N TRP A 52 -4.23 8.68 -6.60
CA TRP A 52 -4.17 7.66 -7.66
C TRP A 52 -2.83 6.93 -7.63
N PHE A 53 -1.71 7.66 -7.74
CA PHE A 53 -0.37 7.08 -7.73
C PHE A 53 -0.09 6.31 -6.43
N GLY A 54 -0.64 6.79 -5.31
CA GLY A 54 -0.59 6.07 -4.04
C GLY A 54 -1.28 4.71 -4.11
N ALA A 55 -2.50 4.66 -4.63
CA ALA A 55 -3.28 3.42 -4.75
C ALA A 55 -2.62 2.39 -5.68
N GLU A 56 -2.12 2.81 -6.85
CA GLU A 56 -1.43 1.92 -7.79
C GLU A 56 -0.17 1.29 -7.18
N THR A 57 0.62 2.09 -6.45
CA THR A 57 1.85 1.61 -5.81
C THR A 57 1.54 0.58 -4.73
N VAL A 58 0.49 0.81 -3.93
CA VAL A 58 0.05 -0.13 -2.89
C VAL A 58 -0.45 -1.43 -3.51
N VAL A 59 -1.29 -1.35 -4.54
CA VAL A 59 -1.83 -2.54 -5.23
C VAL A 59 -0.74 -3.32 -5.96
N GLY A 60 0.21 -2.64 -6.62
CA GLY A 60 1.33 -3.28 -7.30
C GLY A 60 2.27 -4.01 -6.34
N SER A 61 2.54 -3.42 -5.17
CA SER A 61 3.29 -4.07 -4.10
C SER A 61 2.56 -5.30 -3.57
N ALA A 62 1.26 -5.18 -3.28
CA ALA A 62 0.43 -6.28 -2.81
C ALA A 62 0.36 -7.43 -3.83
N GLY A 63 0.21 -7.14 -5.12
CA GLY A 63 0.15 -8.14 -6.19
C GLY A 63 1.46 -8.93 -6.34
N LYS A 64 2.61 -8.24 -6.28
CA LYS A 64 3.93 -8.90 -6.29
C LYS A 64 4.11 -9.82 -5.10
N VAL A 65 3.71 -9.37 -3.92
CA VAL A 65 3.77 -10.15 -2.69
C VAL A 65 2.86 -11.38 -2.81
N TYR A 66 1.62 -11.21 -3.28
CA TYR A 66 0.67 -12.31 -3.48
C TYR A 66 1.19 -13.38 -4.44
N ILE A 67 1.71 -12.99 -5.61
CA ILE A 67 2.27 -13.93 -6.59
C ILE A 67 3.51 -14.63 -6.01
N ALA A 68 4.38 -13.91 -5.30
CA ALA A 68 5.58 -14.48 -4.68
C ALA A 68 5.23 -15.55 -3.62
N TYR A 69 4.22 -15.30 -2.78
CA TYR A 69 3.77 -16.26 -1.78
C TYR A 69 3.12 -17.52 -2.38
N LEU A 70 2.45 -17.43 -3.53
CA LEU A 70 1.81 -18.58 -4.18
C LEU A 70 2.77 -19.40 -5.06
N SER A 71 3.62 -18.74 -5.84
CA SER A 71 4.49 -19.41 -6.82
C SER A 71 5.71 -20.10 -6.18
N ALA A 72 6.27 -19.55 -5.10
CA ALA A 72 7.43 -20.12 -4.43
C ALA A 72 7.17 -21.55 -3.87
N PRO A 73 6.10 -21.81 -3.08
CA PRO A 73 5.83 -23.16 -2.59
C PRO A 73 5.37 -24.11 -3.69
N LEU A 74 4.68 -23.61 -4.73
CA LEU A 74 4.23 -24.45 -5.84
C LEU A 74 5.41 -24.95 -6.69
N LEU A 75 6.38 -24.08 -7.00
CA LEU A 75 7.59 -24.47 -7.71
C LEU A 75 8.48 -25.40 -6.87
N ALA A 76 8.59 -25.14 -5.57
CA ALA A 76 9.32 -26.02 -4.66
C ALA A 76 8.68 -27.43 -4.60
N TRP A 77 7.35 -27.50 -4.54
CA TRP A 77 6.62 -28.77 -4.57
C TRP A 77 6.76 -29.47 -5.93
N ALA A 78 6.62 -28.74 -7.05
CA ALA A 78 6.73 -29.31 -8.39
C ALA A 78 8.14 -29.85 -8.68
N PHE A 79 9.17 -29.13 -8.24
CA PHE A 79 10.55 -29.57 -8.33
C PHE A 79 10.82 -30.80 -7.47
N LYS A 80 10.35 -30.80 -6.20
CA LYS A 80 10.46 -31.97 -5.31
C LYS A 80 9.77 -33.19 -5.91
N ARG A 81 8.57 -33.01 -6.47
CA ARG A 81 7.83 -34.09 -7.13
C ARG A 81 8.57 -34.67 -8.34
N ASN A 82 9.28 -33.84 -9.09
CA ASN A 82 10.09 -34.30 -10.22
C ASN A 82 11.33 -35.08 -9.78
N ILE A 83 11.91 -34.78 -8.61
CA ILE A 83 13.03 -35.57 -8.07
C ILE A 83 12.56 -36.91 -7.51
N GLU A 84 11.46 -36.93 -6.74
CA GLU A 84 10.89 -38.19 -6.24
C GLU A 84 10.50 -39.16 -7.37
N SER A 85 10.05 -38.64 -8.52
CA SER A 85 9.78 -39.47 -9.70
C SER A 85 11.03 -40.04 -10.37
N LEU A 86 12.22 -39.49 -10.11
CA LEU A 86 13.48 -40.03 -10.63
C LEU A 86 14.02 -41.13 -9.71
N ASP A 87 13.88 -40.96 -8.40
CA ASP A 87 14.26 -41.98 -7.41
C ASP A 87 13.42 -43.26 -7.55
N GLU A 88 12.11 -43.14 -7.85
CA GLU A 88 11.21 -44.29 -8.06
C GLU A 88 11.55 -45.11 -9.32
N VAL A 89 12.17 -44.48 -10.32
CA VAL A 89 12.60 -45.14 -11.57
C VAL A 89 13.94 -45.84 -11.40
N GLU A 90 14.81 -45.34 -10.51
CA GLU A 90 16.12 -45.95 -10.22
C GLU A 90 16.00 -47.18 -9.30
N GLU A 91 15.02 -47.24 -8.40
CA GLU A 91 14.81 -48.39 -7.49
C GLU A 91 14.09 -49.58 -8.16
N THR A 92 13.47 -49.38 -9.33
CA THR A 92 12.74 -50.42 -10.08
C THR A 92 13.53 -51.04 -11.24
N SER A 93 14.80 -50.64 -11.43
CA SER A 93 15.75 -51.16 -12.45
C SER A 93 16.85 -52.02 -11.85
#